data_AF-A0A933MCE2-F1
#
_entry.id   AF-A0A933MCE2-F1
#
_cell.length_a   1.000
_cell.length_b   1.000
_cell.length_c   1.000
_cell.angle_alpha   90.00
_cell.angle_beta   90.00
_cell.angle_gamma   90.00
#
_symmetry.space_group_name_H-M   'P 1'
#
loop_
_entity.id
_entity.type
_entity.pdbx_description
1 polymer ?
#
loop_
_entity_poly.entity_id
_entity_poly.type
_entity_poly.pdbx_seq_one_letter_code
_entity_poly.pdbx_strand_id
1 'polypeptide(L)'
;MHEEGNLFAAMFQGHPRERIVRETDNFVVLPTIGQIVEGYLLVLPKAHCLSLGHIPKENYRELEMLKDETVAVLSRVYCRPILFEHGAVSATRKGGACVTHAHLHVVPADVDLLPRIDHRMPRRSLGGLSELKVQVERGIPYLFYETRGGDRFVFDACRLPSQYLRRLLAIEVGAEYKWDWKAHSGLQELTSVLQRLAFWKNARGLASGDSHPEKGLTA
;
A
#
# COMPACT_ATOMS: atom_id res chain seq x y z
N MET A 1 -27.50 3.92 -6.32
CA MET A 1 -26.15 4.24 -5.81
C MET A 1 -25.63 3.15 -4.85
N HIS A 2 -25.78 1.86 -5.20
CA HIS A 2 -25.61 0.74 -4.25
C HIS A 2 -24.42 -0.20 -4.55
N GLU A 3 -23.48 0.17 -5.43
CA GLU A 3 -22.36 -0.72 -5.80
C GLU A 3 -21.04 -0.45 -5.06
N GLU A 4 -20.80 0.75 -4.52
CA GLU A 4 -19.48 1.11 -3.94
C GLU A 4 -19.23 0.51 -2.55
N GLY A 5 -20.27 0.33 -1.74
CA GLY A 5 -20.18 -0.38 -0.45
C GLY A 5 -19.94 -1.90 -0.60
N ASN A 6 -20.20 -2.45 -1.78
CA ASN A 6 -20.19 -3.89 -2.00
C ASN A 6 -18.77 -4.44 -2.22
N LEU A 7 -17.81 -3.62 -2.68
CA LEU A 7 -16.45 -4.08 -2.97
C LEU A 7 -15.50 -4.00 -1.75
N PHE A 8 -15.68 -3.02 -0.86
CA PHE A 8 -15.04 -3.03 0.46
C PHE A 8 -15.57 -4.21 1.28
N ALA A 9 -16.89 -4.41 1.28
CA ALA A 9 -17.49 -5.62 1.83
C ALA A 9 -16.99 -6.91 1.14
N ALA A 10 -16.71 -6.90 -0.17
CA ALA A 10 -16.11 -8.01 -0.90
C ALA A 10 -14.63 -8.24 -0.57
N MET A 11 -13.82 -7.18 -0.41
CA MET A 11 -12.47 -7.26 0.13
C MET A 11 -12.45 -7.86 1.52
N PHE A 12 -13.59 -7.85 2.22
CA PHE A 12 -13.84 -8.35 3.56
C PHE A 12 -14.80 -9.55 3.63
N GLN A 13 -15.21 -10.15 2.49
CA GLN A 13 -16.28 -11.15 2.44
C GLN A 13 -15.97 -12.36 3.34
N GLY A 14 -16.91 -12.64 4.26
CA GLY A 14 -16.91 -13.82 5.14
C GLY A 14 -16.42 -13.53 6.56
N HIS A 15 -15.11 -13.31 6.73
CA HIS A 15 -14.48 -13.16 8.05
C HIS A 15 -13.31 -12.14 8.02
N PRO A 16 -13.60 -10.82 8.05
CA PRO A 16 -12.62 -9.74 7.93
C PRO A 16 -11.39 -9.89 8.83
N ARG A 17 -11.63 -10.26 10.09
CA ARG A 17 -10.63 -10.30 11.16
C ARG A 17 -9.64 -11.44 11.04
N GLU A 18 -10.00 -12.50 10.32
CA GLU A 18 -9.12 -13.67 10.19
C GLU A 18 -7.94 -13.36 9.28
N ARG A 19 -8.15 -12.53 8.25
CA ARG A 19 -7.11 -12.12 7.30
C ARG A 19 -6.23 -10.97 7.77
N ILE A 20 -6.60 -10.29 8.86
CA ILE A 20 -5.79 -9.24 9.45
C ILE A 20 -4.53 -9.88 10.05
N VAL A 21 -3.37 -9.45 9.53
CA VAL A 21 -2.05 -9.84 10.02
C VAL A 21 -1.46 -8.81 10.98
N ARG A 22 -1.98 -7.58 10.96
CA ARG A 22 -1.63 -6.50 11.89
C ARG A 22 -2.75 -5.48 12.01
N GLU A 23 -2.97 -4.96 13.20
CA GLU A 23 -3.97 -3.92 13.48
C GLU A 23 -3.39 -2.88 14.45
N THR A 24 -3.68 -1.61 14.18
CA THR A 24 -3.40 -0.47 15.07
C THR A 24 -4.73 0.24 15.37
N ASP A 25 -4.72 1.44 15.95
CA ASP A 25 -5.98 2.13 16.29
C ASP A 25 -6.79 2.49 15.05
N ASN A 26 -6.16 3.07 14.03
CA ASN A 26 -6.81 3.59 12.83
C ASN A 26 -6.58 2.75 11.56
N PHE A 27 -5.71 1.75 11.58
CA PHE A 27 -5.31 1.01 10.39
C PHE A 27 -5.30 -0.51 10.58
N VAL A 28 -5.36 -1.22 9.46
CA VAL A 28 -5.21 -2.68 9.37
C VAL A 28 -4.26 -3.05 8.23
N VAL A 29 -3.58 -4.17 8.38
CA VAL A 29 -2.78 -4.81 7.33
C VAL A 29 -3.33 -6.20 7.05
N LEU A 30 -3.55 -6.50 5.77
CA LEU A 30 -4.05 -7.80 5.32
C LEU A 30 -3.48 -8.17 3.94
N PRO A 31 -3.40 -9.47 3.61
CA PRO A 31 -3.04 -9.90 2.25
C PRO A 31 -4.09 -9.47 1.24
N THR A 32 -3.66 -8.97 0.08
CA THR A 32 -4.59 -8.69 -1.04
C THR A 32 -5.22 -9.98 -1.56
N ILE A 33 -6.47 -9.90 -2.01
CA ILE A 33 -7.03 -10.92 -2.91
C ILE A 33 -6.36 -10.76 -4.28
N GLY A 34 -6.15 -11.85 -5.01
CA GLY A 34 -5.42 -11.84 -6.28
C GLY A 34 -3.96 -11.48 -6.08
N GLN A 35 -3.28 -12.26 -5.25
CA GLN A 35 -1.82 -12.20 -5.04
C GLN A 35 -1.12 -12.37 -6.40
N ILE A 36 -0.40 -11.33 -6.84
CA ILE A 36 0.49 -11.42 -8.01
C ILE A 36 1.81 -12.10 -7.61
N VAL A 37 2.31 -11.75 -6.42
CA VAL A 37 3.46 -12.38 -5.75
C VAL A 37 3.04 -12.76 -4.33
N GLU A 38 3.67 -13.78 -3.74
CA GLU A 38 3.44 -14.13 -2.34
C GLU A 38 3.92 -13.01 -1.42
N GLY A 39 3.15 -12.70 -0.38
CA GLY A 39 3.46 -11.64 0.59
C GLY A 39 2.95 -10.27 0.18
N TYR A 40 2.13 -10.16 -0.86
CA TYR A 40 1.51 -8.91 -1.28
C TYR A 40 0.46 -8.48 -0.24
N LEU A 41 0.78 -7.42 0.52
CA LEU A 41 -0.09 -6.87 1.55
C LEU A 41 -0.73 -5.54 1.12
N LEU A 42 -1.79 -5.19 1.83
CA LEU A 42 -2.45 -3.89 1.80
C LEU A 42 -2.41 -3.29 3.20
N VAL A 43 -2.06 -2.01 3.31
CA VAL A 43 -2.29 -1.19 4.53
C VAL A 43 -3.49 -0.29 4.25
N LEU A 44 -4.53 -0.37 5.09
CA LEU A 44 -5.80 0.34 4.88
C LEU A 44 -6.22 1.08 6.15
N PRO A 45 -6.83 2.28 6.04
CA PRO A 45 -7.52 2.90 7.17
C PRO A 45 -8.79 2.11 7.49
N LYS A 46 -9.15 2.04 8.78
CA LYS A 46 -10.43 1.48 9.22
C LYS A 46 -11.60 2.39 8.82
N ALA A 47 -11.41 3.69 8.93
CA ALA A 47 -12.36 4.69 8.45
C ALA A 47 -12.32 4.77 6.92
N HIS A 48 -13.48 5.04 6.30
CA HIS A 48 -13.53 5.21 4.86
C HIS A 48 -12.87 6.52 4.42
N CYS A 49 -11.75 6.40 3.70
CA CYS A 49 -11.06 7.50 3.02
C CYS A 49 -10.93 7.14 1.53
N LEU A 50 -11.04 8.11 0.61
CA LEU A 50 -10.94 7.83 -0.84
C LEU A 50 -9.52 7.44 -1.29
N SER A 51 -8.50 8.00 -0.63
CA SER A 51 -7.08 7.77 -0.88
C SER A 51 -6.26 8.15 0.34
N LEU A 52 -4.98 7.81 0.39
CA LEU A 52 -4.09 8.18 1.49
C LEU A 52 -4.06 9.70 1.69
N GLY A 53 -4.19 10.50 0.63
CA GLY A 53 -4.28 11.96 0.73
C GLY A 53 -5.51 12.48 1.49
N HIS A 54 -6.54 11.66 1.70
CA HIS A 54 -7.74 12.00 2.50
C HIS A 54 -7.64 11.58 3.97
N ILE A 55 -6.53 10.97 4.38
CA ILE A 55 -6.34 10.55 5.77
C ILE A 55 -6.26 11.80 6.67
N PRO A 56 -6.94 11.81 7.84
CA PRO A 56 -6.84 12.89 8.81
C PRO A 56 -5.39 13.15 9.22
N LYS A 57 -5.02 14.43 9.42
CA LYS A 57 -3.63 14.84 9.63
C LYS A 57 -2.96 14.10 10.81
N GLU A 58 -3.73 13.91 11.87
CA GLU A 58 -3.36 13.22 13.11
C GLU A 58 -2.96 11.74 12.90
N ASN A 59 -3.45 11.11 11.84
CA ASN A 59 -3.25 9.67 11.59
C ASN A 59 -2.03 9.36 10.71
N TYR A 60 -1.38 10.36 10.09
CA TYR A 60 -0.21 10.11 9.21
C TYR A 60 0.99 9.53 9.96
N ARG A 61 1.21 9.90 11.22
CA ARG A 61 2.31 9.33 12.02
C ARG A 61 2.12 7.83 12.22
N GLU A 62 0.90 7.43 12.56
CA GLU A 62 0.54 6.02 12.72
C GLU A 62 0.68 5.25 11.41
N LEU A 63 0.22 5.84 10.29
CA LEU A 63 0.36 5.25 8.96
C LEU A 63 1.83 5.01 8.59
N GLU A 64 2.71 5.99 8.79
CA GLU A 64 4.15 5.85 8.48
C GLU A 64 4.80 4.76 9.34
N MET A 65 4.52 4.74 10.65
CA MET A 65 5.05 3.69 11.53
C MET A 65 4.58 2.29 11.11
N LEU A 66 3.29 2.14 10.79
CA LEU A 66 2.75 0.86 10.35
C LEU A 66 3.30 0.44 8.98
N LYS A 67 3.48 1.40 8.05
CA LYS A 67 4.15 1.17 6.77
C LYS A 67 5.56 0.67 6.98
N ASP A 68 6.36 1.34 7.82
CA ASP A 68 7.75 0.95 8.09
C ASP A 68 7.83 -0.41 8.79
N GLU A 69 6.93 -0.70 9.74
CA GLU A 69 6.79 -2.02 10.35
C GLU A 69 6.49 -3.09 9.30
N THR A 70 5.55 -2.82 8.39
CA THR A 70 5.18 -3.73 7.28
C THR A 70 6.37 -3.98 6.35
N VAL A 71 7.11 -2.93 5.99
CA VAL A 71 8.32 -3.01 5.16
C VAL A 71 9.38 -3.87 5.85
N ALA A 72 9.62 -3.68 7.15
CA ALA A 72 10.60 -4.44 7.92
C ALA A 72 10.23 -5.93 7.98
N VAL A 73 8.96 -6.25 8.25
CA VAL A 73 8.46 -7.63 8.31
C VAL A 73 8.60 -8.32 6.94
N LEU A 74 8.15 -7.68 5.87
CA LEU A 74 8.27 -8.25 4.52
C LEU A 74 9.73 -8.38 4.07
N SER A 75 10.58 -7.42 4.41
CA SER A 75 12.02 -7.49 4.11
C SER A 75 12.69 -8.69 4.77
N ARG A 76 12.26 -9.05 6.00
CA ARG A 76 12.78 -10.20 6.74
C ARG A 76 12.28 -11.54 6.21
N VAL A 77 11.00 -11.63 5.83
CA VAL A 77 10.34 -12.89 5.45
C VAL A 77 10.51 -13.21 3.96
N TYR A 78 10.53 -12.18 3.13
CA TYR A 78 10.59 -12.26 1.67
C TYR A 78 11.76 -11.42 1.16
N CYS A 79 11.49 -10.21 0.69
CA CYS A 79 12.47 -9.23 0.25
C CYS A 79 11.94 -7.82 0.47
N ARG A 80 12.82 -6.81 0.35
CA ARG A 80 12.42 -5.42 0.54
C ARG A 80 11.38 -5.01 -0.52
N PRO A 81 10.19 -4.53 -0.11
CA PRO A 81 9.08 -4.30 -1.02
C PRO A 81 9.16 -2.96 -1.76
N ILE A 82 8.43 -2.87 -2.87
CA ILE A 82 7.96 -1.61 -3.46
C ILE A 82 6.59 -1.26 -2.88
N LEU A 83 6.23 0.02 -2.88
CA LEU A 83 4.91 0.46 -2.42
C LEU A 83 4.23 1.36 -3.43
N PHE A 84 2.91 1.31 -3.49
CA PHE A 84 2.15 2.21 -4.36
C PHE A 84 0.68 2.37 -3.99
N GLU A 85 0.08 3.46 -4.46
CA GLU A 85 -1.36 3.72 -4.39
C GLU A 85 -1.84 4.36 -5.71
N HIS A 86 -3.02 3.97 -6.16
CA HIS A 86 -3.80 4.76 -7.13
C HIS A 86 -4.75 5.68 -6.34
N GLY A 87 -4.39 6.95 -6.20
CA GLY A 87 -5.09 7.92 -5.36
C GLY A 87 -6.25 8.58 -6.06
N ALA A 88 -7.48 8.21 -5.70
CA ALA A 88 -8.69 8.91 -6.13
C ALA A 88 -8.86 10.24 -5.37
N VAL A 89 -9.38 11.26 -6.05
CA VAL A 89 -9.75 12.56 -5.44
C VAL A 89 -11.25 12.84 -5.48
N SER A 90 -12.00 12.05 -6.26
CA SER A 90 -13.47 12.02 -6.21
C SER A 90 -13.96 10.69 -6.79
N ALA A 91 -15.25 10.39 -6.63
CA ALA A 91 -15.89 9.23 -7.25
C ALA A 91 -15.73 9.22 -8.79
N THR A 92 -15.61 10.39 -9.42
CA THR A 92 -15.43 10.54 -10.87
C THR A 92 -13.96 10.66 -11.30
N ARG A 93 -13.05 11.02 -10.39
CA ARG A 93 -11.61 11.18 -10.64
C ARG A 93 -10.83 10.14 -9.84
N LYS A 94 -10.80 8.92 -10.37
CA LYS A 94 -10.27 7.73 -9.69
C LYS A 94 -8.77 7.51 -9.82
N GLY A 95 -8.08 8.12 -10.80
CA GLY A 95 -6.62 7.91 -10.97
C GLY A 95 -6.20 6.46 -11.26
N GLY A 96 -7.08 5.66 -11.85
CA GLY A 96 -6.86 4.22 -12.05
C GLY A 96 -7.23 3.35 -10.83
N ALA A 97 -7.74 3.93 -9.74
CA ALA A 97 -8.25 3.19 -8.59
C ALA A 97 -9.45 2.31 -8.98
N CYS A 98 -9.34 1.01 -8.70
CA CYS A 98 -10.43 0.06 -8.92
C CYS A 98 -11.48 0.14 -7.80
N VAL A 99 -11.09 0.63 -6.61
CA VAL A 99 -11.92 0.72 -5.41
C VAL A 99 -11.75 2.10 -4.82
N THR A 100 -12.84 2.74 -4.40
CA THR A 100 -12.85 4.05 -3.76
C THR A 100 -12.67 3.92 -2.23
N HIS A 101 -11.65 3.20 -1.80
CA HIS A 101 -11.21 3.13 -0.40
C HIS A 101 -9.69 3.08 -0.38
N ALA A 102 -9.05 3.92 0.42
CA ALA A 102 -7.61 4.06 0.48
C ALA A 102 -6.95 2.71 0.80
N HIS A 103 -5.92 2.35 0.05
CA HIS A 103 -5.11 1.17 0.33
C HIS A 103 -3.72 1.37 -0.25
N LEU A 104 -2.72 1.25 0.61
CA LEU A 104 -1.33 1.22 0.21
C LEU A 104 -0.97 -0.22 -0.14
N HIS A 105 -0.60 -0.46 -1.39
CA HIS A 105 -0.01 -1.73 -1.80
C HIS A 105 1.42 -1.81 -1.28
N VAL A 106 1.76 -2.92 -0.62
CA VAL A 106 3.11 -3.23 -0.16
C VAL A 106 3.50 -4.58 -0.75
N VAL A 107 4.43 -4.58 -1.71
CA VAL A 107 4.67 -5.73 -2.59
C VAL A 107 6.13 -6.18 -2.48
N PRO A 108 6.41 -7.36 -1.88
CA PRO A 108 7.76 -7.91 -1.83
C PRO A 108 8.14 -8.53 -3.18
N ALA A 109 8.56 -7.68 -4.11
CA ALA A 109 9.03 -8.07 -5.43
C ALA A 109 10.38 -7.41 -5.73
N ASP A 110 11.31 -8.17 -6.30
CA ASP A 110 12.63 -7.68 -6.70
C ASP A 110 12.57 -7.00 -8.09
N VAL A 111 11.73 -5.97 -8.18
CA VAL A 111 11.49 -5.19 -9.41
C VAL A 111 11.48 -3.69 -9.09
N ASP A 112 11.80 -2.87 -10.08
CA ASP A 112 11.57 -1.43 -10.05
C ASP A 112 10.61 -1.04 -11.17
N LEU A 113 9.46 -0.49 -10.80
CA LEU A 113 8.43 -0.07 -11.75
C LEU A 113 8.63 1.38 -12.20
N LEU A 114 9.47 2.16 -11.52
CA LEU A 114 9.68 3.58 -11.81
C LEU A 114 10.06 3.82 -13.28
N PRO A 115 10.95 3.05 -13.93
CA PRO A 115 11.30 3.23 -15.34
C PRO A 115 10.15 2.94 -16.31
N ARG A 116 9.08 2.27 -15.85
CA ARG A 116 7.94 1.82 -16.66
C ARG A 116 6.72 2.72 -16.51
N ILE A 117 6.71 3.60 -15.51
CA ILE A 117 5.68 4.62 -15.34
C ILE A 117 5.80 5.65 -16.48
N ASP A 118 4.67 6.08 -17.05
CA ASP A 118 4.64 7.04 -18.15
C ASP A 118 5.36 8.35 -17.78
N HIS A 119 6.53 8.58 -18.38
CA HIS A 119 7.40 9.74 -18.13
C HIS A 119 6.78 11.08 -18.51
N ARG A 120 5.65 11.08 -19.23
CA ARG A 120 4.89 12.31 -19.55
C ARG A 120 4.05 12.79 -18.37
N MET A 121 3.84 11.97 -17.34
CA MET A 121 3.12 12.38 -16.14
C MET A 121 4.01 13.32 -15.31
N PRO A 122 3.54 14.54 -14.97
CA PRO A 122 4.24 15.40 -14.03
C PRO A 122 4.49 14.66 -12.71
N ARG A 123 5.73 14.71 -12.22
CA ARG A 123 6.14 14.03 -10.97
C ARG A 123 6.86 14.96 -10.02
N ARG A 124 6.74 14.67 -8.72
CA ARG A 124 7.55 15.28 -7.66
C ARG A 124 7.94 14.25 -6.61
N SER A 125 9.04 14.50 -5.92
CA SER A 125 9.44 13.70 -4.75
C SER A 125 8.62 14.08 -3.52
N LEU A 126 8.45 13.14 -2.61
CA LEU A 126 7.81 13.34 -1.30
C LEU A 126 8.80 13.10 -0.17
N GLY A 127 8.77 13.93 0.88
CA GLY A 127 9.43 13.65 2.15
C GLY A 127 8.58 12.77 3.09
N GLY A 128 7.26 12.76 2.89
CA GLY A 128 6.32 11.96 3.70
C GLY A 128 4.98 11.73 3.02
N LEU A 129 4.24 10.69 3.45
CA LEU A 129 2.90 10.38 2.94
C LEU A 129 1.90 11.52 3.23
N SER A 130 2.12 12.31 4.28
CA SER A 130 1.28 13.47 4.62
C SER A 130 1.22 14.53 3.51
N GLU A 131 2.20 14.55 2.59
CA GLU A 131 2.20 15.46 1.44
C GLU A 131 1.23 15.05 0.33
N LEU A 132 0.66 13.83 0.38
CA LEU A 132 -0.35 13.40 -0.59
C LEU A 132 -1.63 14.23 -0.48
N LYS A 133 -1.91 14.85 0.67
CA LYS A 133 -3.02 15.80 0.86
C LYS A 133 -3.01 16.93 -0.17
N VAL A 134 -1.82 17.34 -0.65
CA VAL A 134 -1.68 18.39 -1.65
C VAL A 134 -2.36 17.99 -2.96
N GLN A 135 -2.36 16.70 -3.33
CA GLN A 135 -3.08 16.23 -4.51
C GLN A 135 -4.59 16.35 -4.35
N VAL A 136 -5.10 16.11 -3.14
CA VAL A 136 -6.51 16.27 -2.80
C VAL A 136 -6.91 17.74 -2.85
N GLU A 137 -6.11 18.63 -2.24
CA GLU A 137 -6.30 20.09 -2.28
C GLU A 137 -6.30 20.63 -3.72
N ARG A 138 -5.41 20.11 -4.58
CA ARG A 138 -5.37 20.43 -6.02
C ARG A 138 -6.52 19.81 -6.81
N GLY A 139 -7.25 18.84 -6.24
CA GLY A 139 -8.26 18.07 -6.95
C GLY A 139 -7.71 17.23 -8.09
N ILE A 140 -6.46 16.77 -8.01
CA ILE A 140 -5.78 16.00 -9.06
C ILE A 140 -5.58 14.56 -8.57
N PRO A 141 -6.18 13.55 -9.23
CA PRO A 141 -5.92 12.15 -8.90
C PRO A 141 -4.45 11.81 -9.16
N TYR A 142 -3.92 10.84 -8.42
CA TYR A 142 -2.48 10.61 -8.41
C TYR A 142 -2.09 9.15 -8.45
N LEU A 143 -0.83 8.92 -8.82
CA LEU A 143 -0.13 7.67 -8.59
C LEU A 143 0.94 7.93 -7.55
N PHE A 144 0.92 7.21 -6.44
CA PHE A 144 2.02 7.20 -5.48
C PHE A 144 2.90 5.98 -5.73
N TYR A 145 4.21 6.14 -5.69
CA TYR A 145 5.19 5.07 -5.82
C TYR A 145 6.36 5.29 -4.86
N GLU A 146 6.71 4.27 -4.08
CA GLU A 146 7.92 4.19 -3.25
C GLU A 146 8.81 3.07 -3.78
N THR A 147 10.04 3.42 -4.15
CA THR A 147 11.04 2.45 -4.62
C THR A 147 11.48 1.54 -3.47
N ARG A 148 12.16 0.45 -3.80
CA ARG A 148 12.85 -0.37 -2.79
C ARG A 148 13.92 0.43 -2.04
N GLY A 149 14.47 1.51 -2.61
CA GLY A 149 15.39 2.41 -1.91
C GLY A 149 14.71 3.27 -0.84
N GLY A 150 13.39 3.40 -0.87
CA GLY A 150 12.62 4.33 -0.04
C GLY A 150 12.40 5.70 -0.68
N ASP A 151 12.82 5.89 -1.93
CA ASP A 151 12.52 7.12 -2.67
C ASP A 151 11.04 7.17 -3.03
N ARG A 152 10.38 8.28 -2.67
CA ARG A 152 8.94 8.46 -2.80
C ARG A 152 8.61 9.45 -3.90
N PHE A 153 7.69 9.08 -4.77
CA PHE A 153 7.22 9.90 -5.88
C PHE A 153 5.70 9.96 -5.91
N VAL A 154 5.18 11.11 -6.31
CA VAL A 154 3.78 11.25 -6.72
C VAL A 154 3.71 11.77 -8.15
N PHE A 155 2.81 11.20 -8.92
CA PHE A 155 2.54 11.56 -10.31
C PHE A 155 1.12 12.08 -10.46
N ASP A 156 0.93 13.13 -11.25
CA ASP A 156 -0.40 13.61 -11.62
C ASP A 156 -1.04 12.61 -12.62
N ALA A 157 -2.07 11.90 -12.19
CA ALA A 157 -2.61 10.70 -12.85
C ALA A 157 -4.06 10.87 -13.32
N CYS A 158 -4.30 11.83 -14.20
CA CYS A 158 -5.66 12.17 -14.64
C CYS A 158 -6.36 11.08 -15.48
N ARG A 159 -5.61 10.26 -16.21
CA ARG A 159 -6.15 9.25 -17.15
C ARG A 159 -5.28 7.99 -17.17
N LEU A 160 -5.42 7.15 -16.14
CA LEU A 160 -4.78 5.83 -16.10
C LEU A 160 -5.81 4.71 -16.28
N PRO A 161 -5.46 3.61 -16.95
CA PRO A 161 -6.28 2.41 -16.94
C PRO A 161 -6.42 1.88 -15.51
N SER A 162 -7.52 1.18 -15.24
CA SER A 162 -7.74 0.57 -13.94
C SER A 162 -6.62 -0.42 -13.60
N GLN A 163 -6.12 -0.37 -12.36
CA GLN A 163 -5.07 -1.23 -11.85
C GLN A 163 -3.72 -1.10 -12.59
N TYR A 164 -3.39 0.08 -13.11
CA TYR A 164 -2.18 0.33 -13.91
C TYR A 164 -0.88 -0.26 -13.32
N LEU A 165 -0.52 0.06 -12.07
CA LEU A 165 0.69 -0.49 -11.46
C LEU A 165 0.62 -1.99 -11.14
N ARG A 166 -0.58 -2.55 -10.91
CA ARG A 166 -0.73 -4.00 -10.77
C ARG A 166 -0.48 -4.72 -12.09
N ARG A 167 -0.89 -4.13 -13.21
CA ARG A 167 -0.59 -4.66 -14.56
C ARG A 167 0.90 -4.61 -14.86
N LEU A 168 1.55 -3.48 -14.60
CA LEU A 168 3.00 -3.36 -14.75
C LEU A 168 3.71 -4.39 -13.87
N LEU A 169 3.35 -4.51 -12.59
CA LEU A 169 3.89 -5.52 -11.69
C LEU A 169 3.75 -6.93 -12.27
N ALA A 170 2.56 -7.32 -12.74
CA ALA A 170 2.32 -8.65 -13.28
C ALA A 170 3.20 -8.96 -14.50
N ILE A 171 3.44 -7.97 -15.37
CA ILE A 171 4.36 -8.10 -16.51
C ILE A 171 5.80 -8.28 -16.01
N GLU A 172 6.28 -7.39 -15.13
CA GLU A 172 7.67 -7.40 -14.68
C GLU A 172 8.04 -8.68 -13.89
N VAL A 173 7.08 -9.31 -13.20
CA VAL A 173 7.31 -10.59 -12.51
C VAL A 173 6.98 -11.82 -13.36
N GLY A 174 6.67 -11.65 -14.66
CA GLY A 174 6.36 -12.76 -15.57
C GLY A 174 5.05 -13.49 -15.27
N ALA A 175 4.11 -12.85 -14.57
CA ALA A 175 2.83 -13.41 -14.14
C ALA A 175 1.64 -12.61 -14.68
N GLU A 176 1.68 -12.23 -15.95
CA GLU A 176 0.67 -11.37 -16.60
C GLU A 176 -0.76 -11.84 -16.34
N TYR A 177 -1.03 -13.14 -16.38
CA TYR A 177 -2.35 -13.69 -16.14
C TYR A 177 -2.93 -13.38 -14.74
N LYS A 178 -2.10 -13.02 -13.74
CA LYS A 178 -2.52 -12.75 -12.36
C LYS A 178 -2.98 -11.30 -12.09
N TRP A 179 -2.88 -10.37 -13.05
CA TRP A 179 -3.19 -8.96 -12.77
C TRP A 179 -4.67 -8.75 -12.38
N ASP A 180 -5.59 -9.49 -13.00
CA ASP A 180 -7.02 -9.40 -12.75
C ASP A 180 -7.44 -10.29 -11.57
N TRP A 181 -7.58 -9.66 -10.40
CA TRP A 181 -8.00 -10.34 -9.18
C TRP A 181 -9.42 -10.92 -9.26
N LYS A 182 -10.28 -10.45 -10.18
CA LYS A 182 -11.63 -11.02 -10.37
C LYS A 182 -11.58 -12.39 -11.05
N ALA A 183 -10.56 -12.62 -11.89
CA ALA A 183 -10.35 -13.89 -12.57
C ALA A 183 -9.47 -14.85 -11.75
N HIS A 184 -8.59 -14.33 -10.89
CA HIS A 184 -7.66 -15.12 -10.08
C HIS A 184 -7.73 -14.70 -8.61
N SER A 185 -8.36 -15.54 -7.78
CA SER A 185 -8.54 -15.25 -6.35
C SER A 185 -7.25 -15.35 -5.52
N GLY A 186 -6.30 -16.20 -5.94
CA GLY A 186 -5.00 -16.38 -5.25
C GLY A 186 -5.11 -16.91 -3.82
N LEU A 187 -6.11 -17.77 -3.55
CA LEU A 187 -6.44 -18.22 -2.20
C LEU A 187 -5.35 -19.10 -1.56
N GLN A 188 -4.61 -19.87 -2.35
CA GLN A 188 -3.50 -20.69 -1.86
C GLN A 188 -2.35 -19.80 -1.38
N GLU A 189 -1.93 -18.84 -2.21
CA GLU A 189 -0.91 -17.86 -1.84
C GLU A 189 -1.33 -17.07 -0.61
N LEU A 190 -2.59 -16.62 -0.55
CA LEU A 190 -3.14 -15.92 0.61
C LEU A 190 -3.02 -16.75 1.89
N THR A 191 -3.35 -18.04 1.84
CA THR A 191 -3.26 -18.94 2.99
C THR A 191 -1.81 -19.09 3.46
N SER A 192 -0.85 -19.25 2.52
CA SER A 192 0.58 -19.29 2.83
C SER A 192 1.06 -18.02 3.52
N VAL A 193 0.63 -16.84 3.05
CA VAL A 193 0.97 -15.56 3.67
C VAL A 193 0.45 -15.48 5.11
N LEU A 194 -0.80 -15.87 5.35
CA LEU A 194 -1.36 -15.86 6.71
C LEU A 194 -0.58 -16.78 7.66
N GLN A 195 -0.19 -17.96 7.20
CA GLN A 195 0.62 -18.90 7.99
C GLN A 195 2.00 -18.33 8.29
N ARG A 196 2.70 -17.80 7.27
CA ARG A 196 4.06 -17.23 7.43
C ARG A 196 4.08 -15.99 8.30
N LEU A 197 3.04 -15.16 8.26
CA LEU A 197 2.94 -13.91 9.03
C LEU A 197 2.18 -14.08 10.35
N ALA A 198 1.81 -15.29 10.75
CA ALA A 198 1.05 -15.54 11.99
C ALA A 198 1.76 -15.01 13.25
N PHE A 199 3.09 -14.99 13.27
CA PHE A 199 3.88 -14.44 14.37
C PHE A 199 3.65 -12.93 14.58
N TRP A 200 3.33 -12.19 13.51
CA TRP A 200 3.22 -10.73 13.54
C TRP A 200 1.92 -10.26 14.20
N LYS A 201 0.84 -11.03 14.02
CA LYS A 201 -0.50 -10.72 14.54
C LYS A 201 -0.51 -10.45 16.05
N ASN A 202 0.34 -11.14 16.80
CA ASN A 202 0.41 -11.06 18.26
C ASN A 202 1.65 -10.30 18.78
N ALA A 203 2.50 -9.78 17.89
CA ALA A 203 3.70 -9.06 18.29
C ALA A 203 3.31 -7.71 18.90
N ARG A 204 3.87 -7.37 20.07
CA ARG A 204 3.84 -5.97 20.53
C ARG A 204 4.70 -5.15 19.56
N GLY A 205 4.19 -4.00 19.11
CA GLY A 205 4.84 -3.21 18.06
C GLY A 205 6.32 -2.98 18.34
N LEU A 206 7.14 -3.01 17.28
CA LEU A 206 8.56 -2.71 17.38
C LEU A 206 8.69 -1.26 17.89
N ALA A 207 8.98 -1.09 19.18
CA ALA A 207 9.40 0.18 19.71
C ALA A 207 10.69 0.56 18.97
N SER A 208 10.65 1.67 18.24
CA SER A 208 11.85 2.28 17.64
C SER A 208 12.85 2.53 18.76
N GLY A 209 13.92 1.74 18.79
CA GLY A 209 15.02 1.93 19.71
C GLY A 209 15.80 3.18 19.32
N ASP A 210 15.69 4.22 20.13
CA ASP A 210 16.66 5.31 20.15
C ASP A 210 18.03 4.74 20.52
N SER A 211 18.99 4.87 19.62
CA SER A 211 20.41 4.77 19.94
C SER A 211 21.09 6.05 19.44
N HIS A 212 21.00 7.09 20.25
CA HIS A 212 22.00 8.15 20.24
C HIS A 212 23.20 7.68 21.06
N PRO A 213 24.41 7.55 20.49
CA PRO A 213 25.59 7.47 21.30
C PRO A 213 25.89 8.87 21.86
N GLU A 214 25.70 9.03 23.17
CA GLU A 214 26.33 10.10 23.93
C GLU A 214 27.84 10.04 23.67
N LYS A 215 28.37 11.07 23.00
CA LYS A 215 29.81 11.34 23.04
C LYS A 215 30.10 12.00 24.37
N GLY A 216 30.71 11.20 25.25
CA GLY A 216 31.23 11.62 26.54
C GLY A 216 32.18 12.80 26.42
N LEU A 217 31.96 13.72 27.35
CA LEU A 217 32.85 14.78 27.76
C LEU A 217 34.07 14.15 28.46
N THR A 218 35.28 14.44 28.02
CA THR A 218 36.49 14.27 28.83
C THR A 218 37.45 15.42 28.55
N ALA A 219 37.73 16.13 29.64
CA ALA A 219 38.83 17.04 30.01
C ALA A 219 39.58 17.82 28.92
#